data_AF-A0A7S2K4J2-F1
#
_entry.id   AF-A0A7S2K4J2-F1
#
_cell.length_a   1.000
_cell.length_b   1.000
_cell.length_c   1.000
_cell.angle_alpha   90.00
_cell.angle_beta   90.00
_cell.angle_gamma   90.00
#
_symmetry.space_group_name_H-M   'P 1'
#
loop_
_entity.id
_entity.type
_entity.pdbx_description
1 polymer ?
#
loop_
_entity_poly.entity_id
_entity_poly.type
_entity_poly.pdbx_seq_one_letter_code
_entity_poly.pdbx_strand_id
1 'polypeptide(L)'
;RSPRHLAELLLLAVTVVFWCLEFREWRAWHKALAQGWWQTLENRVDQLLAVLLLGLFLLRLGQVRCQQYVEANGNSAEFLDMSVLVQVANGLMICSGLVLFLGSIGMMRYLRLAPHIGQHVVAIVGAALSKEVLVFAFVFFCVTFILALGLLALFGGNLQAYHRLANSVF
;
A
#
# COMPACT_ATOMS: atom_id res chain seq x y z
N ARG A 1 -0.10 11.24 -31.57
CA ARG A 1 -0.46 10.24 -30.52
C ARG A 1 0.70 10.17 -29.54
N SER A 2 0.50 10.61 -28.30
CA SER A 2 1.58 10.83 -27.32
C SER A 2 2.15 9.50 -26.78
N PRO A 3 3.48 9.35 -26.63
CA PRO A 3 4.11 8.14 -26.06
C PRO A 3 3.64 7.80 -24.64
N ARG A 4 3.02 8.74 -23.92
CA ARG A 4 2.44 8.51 -22.59
C ARG A 4 1.27 7.52 -22.61
N HIS A 5 0.41 7.57 -23.63
CA HIS A 5 -0.74 6.66 -23.71
C HIS A 5 -0.33 5.22 -24.02
N LEU A 6 0.79 5.01 -24.72
CA LEU A 6 1.33 3.67 -24.94
C LEU A 6 1.87 3.06 -23.65
N ALA A 7 2.55 3.86 -22.82
CA ALA A 7 3.03 3.41 -21.52
C ALA A 7 1.88 3.09 -20.55
N GLU A 8 0.82 3.90 -20.55
CA GLU A 8 -0.39 3.65 -19.74
C GLU A 8 -1.10 2.36 -20.17
N LEU A 9 -1.28 2.14 -21.47
CA LEU A 9 -1.90 0.93 -22.01
C LEU A 9 -1.05 -0.33 -21.75
N LEU A 10 0.27 -0.22 -21.85
CA LEU A 10 1.19 -1.32 -21.50
C LEU A 10 1.14 -1.64 -20.00
N LEU A 11 1.13 -0.62 -19.15
CA LEU A 11 0.99 -0.82 -17.70
C LEU A 11 -0.34 -1.52 -17.38
N LEU A 12 -1.43 -1.09 -18.05
CA LEU A 12 -2.77 -1.67 -17.92
C LEU A 12 -2.79 -3.13 -18.36
N ALA A 13 -2.19 -3.44 -19.52
CA ALA A 13 -2.06 -4.79 -20.04
C ALA A 13 -1.26 -5.68 -19.08
N VAL A 14 -0.15 -5.18 -18.53
CA VAL A 14 0.66 -5.91 -17.54
C VAL A 14 -0.13 -6.15 -16.26
N THR A 15 -0.86 -5.17 -15.74
CA THR A 15 -1.72 -5.36 -14.56
C THR A 15 -2.84 -6.37 -14.80
N VAL A 16 -3.46 -6.37 -15.98
CA VAL A 16 -4.52 -7.33 -16.35
C VAL A 16 -3.95 -8.73 -16.50
N VAL A 17 -2.78 -8.89 -17.11
CA VAL A 17 -2.08 -10.18 -17.22
C VAL A 17 -1.70 -10.70 -15.84
N PHE A 18 -1.18 -9.83 -14.97
CA PHE A 18 -0.86 -10.18 -13.58
C PHE A 18 -2.11 -10.64 -12.83
N TRP A 19 -3.21 -9.89 -12.91
CA TRP A 19 -4.50 -10.26 -12.33
C TRP A 19 -5.02 -11.60 -12.85
N CYS A 20 -4.93 -11.86 -14.16
CA CYS A 20 -5.36 -13.11 -14.76
C CYS A 20 -4.51 -14.31 -14.31
N LEU A 21 -3.20 -14.12 -14.16
CA LEU A 21 -2.29 -15.14 -13.65
C LEU A 21 -2.58 -15.43 -12.17
N GLU A 22 -2.72 -14.38 -11.37
CA GLU A 22 -2.97 -14.49 -9.94
C GLU A 22 -4.35 -15.09 -9.65
N PHE A 23 -5.39 -14.75 -10.42
CA PHE A 23 -6.72 -15.35 -10.28
C PHE A 23 -6.75 -16.83 -10.69
N ARG A 24 -5.92 -17.21 -11.67
CA ARG A 24 -5.75 -18.61 -12.11
C ARG A 24 -5.02 -19.42 -11.05
N GLU A 25 -3.98 -18.85 -10.44
CA GLU A 25 -3.25 -19.46 -9.33
C GLU A 25 -4.10 -19.53 -8.06
N TRP A 26 -4.89 -18.50 -7.74
CA TRP A 26 -5.82 -18.47 -6.62
C TRP A 26 -6.85 -19.62 -6.68
N ARG A 27 -7.38 -19.92 -7.87
CA ARG A 27 -8.28 -21.06 -8.12
C ARG A 27 -7.59 -22.42 -7.97
N ALA A 28 -6.30 -22.52 -8.30
CA ALA A 28 -5.50 -23.73 -8.05
C ALA A 28 -5.13 -23.89 -6.56
N TRP A 29 -4.97 -22.78 -5.84
CA TRP A 29 -4.52 -22.71 -4.44
C TRP A 29 -5.59 -23.03 -3.40
N HIS A 30 -6.88 -22.76 -3.67
CA HIS A 30 -7.96 -23.19 -2.78
C HIS A 30 -7.97 -24.72 -2.55
N LYS A 31 -7.32 -25.48 -3.44
CA LYS A 31 -7.13 -26.93 -3.32
C LYS A 31 -5.84 -27.35 -2.59
N ALA A 32 -4.92 -26.43 -2.30
CA ALA A 32 -3.57 -26.71 -1.77
C ALA A 32 -3.29 -26.08 -0.37
N LEU A 33 -4.35 -25.80 0.40
CA LEU A 33 -4.34 -24.98 1.63
C LEU A 33 -3.59 -25.57 2.86
N ALA A 34 -2.61 -26.45 2.64
CA ALA A 34 -1.89 -27.18 3.69
C ALA A 34 -0.35 -26.97 3.66
N GLN A 35 0.16 -25.88 3.08
CA GLN A 35 1.61 -25.64 2.99
C GLN A 35 2.00 -24.25 3.51
N GLY A 36 2.54 -24.22 4.74
CA GLY A 36 3.44 -23.18 5.26
C GLY A 36 2.86 -21.79 5.60
N TRP A 37 3.21 -21.28 6.80
CA TRP A 37 2.92 -19.89 7.21
C TRP A 37 3.56 -18.83 6.30
N TRP A 38 4.72 -19.13 5.74
CA TRP A 38 5.46 -18.22 4.85
C TRP A 38 4.82 -18.05 3.47
N GLN A 39 4.39 -19.15 2.85
CA GLN A 39 3.60 -19.09 1.61
C GLN A 39 2.26 -18.38 1.86
N THR A 40 1.67 -18.56 3.03
CA THR A 40 0.47 -17.81 3.42
C THR A 40 0.75 -16.30 3.48
N LEU A 41 1.89 -15.86 4.03
CA LEU A 41 2.28 -14.45 4.11
C LEU A 41 2.53 -13.83 2.72
N GLU A 42 3.29 -14.52 1.86
CA GLU A 42 3.56 -14.06 0.49
C GLU A 42 2.27 -13.93 -0.32
N ASN A 43 1.38 -14.92 -0.21
CA ASN A 43 0.07 -14.88 -0.86
C ASN A 43 -0.79 -13.72 -0.36
N ARG A 44 -0.68 -13.32 0.92
CA ARG A 44 -1.39 -12.16 1.46
C ARG A 44 -0.82 -10.84 0.91
N VAL A 45 0.49 -10.76 0.72
CA VAL A 45 1.14 -9.60 0.10
C VAL A 45 0.71 -9.46 -1.36
N ASP A 46 0.68 -10.57 -2.10
CA ASP A 46 0.22 -10.60 -3.51
C ASP A 46 -1.27 -10.18 -3.60
N GLN A 47 -2.14 -10.74 -2.75
CA GLN A 47 -3.55 -10.32 -2.65
C GLN A 47 -3.73 -8.83 -2.35
N LEU A 48 -2.93 -8.30 -1.42
CA LEU A 48 -2.96 -6.87 -1.07
C LEU A 48 -2.51 -6.00 -2.24
N LEU A 49 -1.47 -6.43 -2.96
CA LEU A 49 -0.98 -5.77 -4.16
C LEU A 49 -2.06 -5.75 -5.26
N ALA A 50 -2.76 -6.86 -5.47
CA ALA A 50 -3.86 -6.96 -6.43
C ALA A 50 -5.00 -5.99 -6.12
N VAL A 51 -5.37 -5.86 -4.84
CA VAL A 51 -6.39 -4.89 -4.37
C VAL A 51 -5.93 -3.46 -4.59
N LEU A 52 -4.67 -3.14 -4.28
CA LEU A 52 -4.12 -1.79 -4.49
C LEU A 52 -4.04 -1.43 -5.97
N LEU A 53 -3.67 -2.37 -6.84
CA LEU A 53 -3.67 -2.17 -8.29
C LEU A 53 -5.08 -1.90 -8.83
N LEU A 54 -6.10 -2.62 -8.32
CA LEU A 54 -7.49 -2.36 -8.66
C LEU A 54 -7.92 -0.95 -8.18
N GLY A 55 -7.57 -0.58 -6.95
CA GLY A 55 -7.84 0.76 -6.42
C GLY A 55 -7.20 1.86 -7.26
N LEU A 56 -5.96 1.66 -7.69
CA LEU A 56 -5.23 2.59 -8.56
C LEU A 56 -5.90 2.72 -9.93
N PHE A 57 -6.39 1.61 -10.49
CA PHE A 57 -7.16 1.61 -11.73
C PHE A 57 -8.47 2.40 -11.59
N LEU A 58 -9.23 2.20 -10.51
CA LEU A 58 -10.46 2.94 -10.24
C LEU A 58 -10.20 4.44 -10.03
N LEU A 59 -9.15 4.81 -9.30
CA LEU A 59 -8.74 6.20 -9.11
C LEU A 59 -8.33 6.86 -10.43
N ARG A 60 -7.63 6.14 -11.32
CA ARG A 60 -7.30 6.64 -12.65
C ARG A 60 -8.53 6.85 -13.52
N LEU A 61 -9.48 5.92 -13.51
CA LEU A 61 -10.76 6.10 -14.21
C LEU A 61 -11.53 7.30 -13.69
N GLY A 62 -11.57 7.49 -12.37
CA GLY A 62 -12.17 8.65 -11.73
C GLY A 62 -11.51 9.96 -12.17
N GLN A 63 -10.17 10.00 -12.20
CA GLN A 63 -9.41 11.16 -12.66
C GLN A 63 -9.75 11.55 -14.11
N VAL A 64 -9.78 10.57 -15.03
CA VAL A 64 -10.09 10.82 -16.44
C VAL A 64 -11.51 11.36 -16.60
N ARG A 65 -12.49 10.83 -15.84
CA ARG A 65 -13.86 11.36 -15.87
C ARG A 65 -13.97 12.78 -15.32
N CYS A 66 -13.28 13.09 -14.22
CA CYS A 66 -13.23 14.46 -13.69
C CYS A 66 -12.61 15.42 -14.70
N GLN A 67 -11.53 15.04 -15.39
CA GLN A 67 -10.91 15.88 -16.42
C GLN A 67 -11.86 16.12 -17.60
N GLN A 68 -12.54 15.08 -18.08
CA GLN A 68 -13.54 15.21 -19.15
C GLN A 68 -14.73 16.09 -18.75
N TYR A 69 -15.16 16.03 -17.49
CA TYR A 69 -16.25 16.86 -16.97
C TYR A 69 -15.86 18.34 -16.92
N VAL A 70 -14.65 18.63 -16.42
CA VAL A 70 -14.09 20.00 -16.37
C VAL A 70 -13.91 20.59 -17.77
N GLU A 71 -13.44 19.79 -18.73
CA GLU A 71 -13.29 20.20 -20.13
C GLU A 71 -14.64 20.46 -20.82
N ALA A 72 -15.69 19.69 -20.48
CA ALA A 72 -17.02 19.82 -21.08
C ALA A 72 -17.84 20.99 -20.53
N ASN A 73 -17.68 21.35 -19.25
CA ASN A 73 -18.47 22.38 -18.55
C ASN A 73 -17.76 23.73 -18.40
N GLY A 74 -16.68 23.94 -19.17
CA GLY A 74 -15.68 24.99 -18.97
C GLY A 74 -16.10 26.46 -19.17
N ASN A 75 -17.22 26.93 -18.60
CA ASN A 75 -17.48 28.38 -18.54
C ASN A 75 -18.35 28.91 -17.39
N SER A 76 -18.89 28.10 -16.50
CA SER A 76 -19.74 28.64 -15.44
C SER A 76 -19.66 27.81 -14.17
N ALA A 77 -18.92 28.34 -13.18
CA ALA A 77 -18.68 27.77 -11.85
C ALA A 77 -17.73 26.54 -11.92
N GLU A 78 -16.63 26.41 -11.19
CA GLU A 78 -16.50 26.36 -9.74
C GLU A 78 -15.00 26.23 -9.38
N PHE A 79 -14.53 27.02 -8.42
CA PHE A 79 -13.26 26.77 -7.71
C PHE A 79 -13.23 25.40 -6.97
N LEU A 80 -14.36 24.69 -6.95
CA LEU A 80 -14.59 23.42 -6.26
C LEU A 80 -13.92 22.23 -6.98
N ASP A 81 -13.86 22.22 -8.32
CA ASP A 81 -13.46 21.04 -9.11
C ASP A 81 -11.95 20.77 -9.10
N MET A 82 -11.10 21.81 -8.99
CA MET A 82 -9.65 21.61 -8.87
C MET A 82 -9.25 20.94 -7.55
N SER A 83 -10.02 21.16 -6.48
CA SER A 83 -9.74 20.53 -5.19
C SER A 83 -9.94 19.02 -5.23
N VAL A 84 -10.96 18.55 -5.96
CA VAL A 84 -11.24 17.12 -6.19
C VAL A 84 -10.16 16.50 -7.07
N LEU A 85 -9.73 17.20 -8.12
CA LEU A 85 -8.64 16.72 -8.99
C LEU A 85 -7.32 16.55 -8.22
N VAL A 86 -7.00 17.49 -7.33
CA VAL A 86 -5.81 17.41 -6.45
C VAL A 86 -5.94 16.27 -5.44
N GLN A 87 -7.12 16.06 -4.84
CA GLN A 87 -7.36 14.93 -3.93
C GLN A 87 -7.18 13.58 -4.63
N VAL A 88 -7.73 13.42 -5.83
CA VAL A 88 -7.56 12.20 -6.64
C VAL A 88 -6.10 12.02 -7.04
N ALA A 89 -5.39 13.08 -7.42
CA ALA A 89 -3.97 13.02 -7.74
C ALA A 89 -3.11 12.62 -6.53
N ASN A 90 -3.39 13.16 -5.34
CA ASN A 90 -2.71 12.77 -4.10
C ASN A 90 -2.99 11.30 -3.75
N GLY A 91 -4.24 10.85 -3.89
CA GLY A 91 -4.61 9.45 -3.71
C GLY A 91 -3.84 8.53 -4.65
N LEU A 92 -3.72 8.92 -5.93
CA LEU A 92 -2.92 8.18 -6.92
C LEU A 92 -1.44 8.10 -6.56
N MET A 93 -0.83 9.19 -6.07
CA MET A 93 0.58 9.18 -5.65
C MET A 93 0.83 8.29 -4.44
N ILE A 94 -0.05 8.33 -3.44
CA ILE A 94 0.07 7.48 -2.25
C ILE A 94 -0.12 6.01 -2.63
N CYS A 95 -1.17 5.69 -3.39
CA CYS A 95 -1.41 4.33 -3.86
C CYS A 95 -0.27 3.80 -4.74
N SER A 96 0.29 4.62 -5.64
CA SER A 96 1.42 4.19 -6.48
C SER A 96 2.68 3.93 -5.65
N GLY A 97 2.96 4.77 -4.64
CA GLY A 97 4.06 4.55 -3.70
C GLY A 97 3.90 3.24 -2.93
N LEU A 98 2.70 2.95 -2.43
CA LEU A 98 2.40 1.69 -1.74
C LEU A 98 2.53 0.48 -2.67
N VAL A 99 2.06 0.57 -3.91
CA VAL A 99 2.20 -0.50 -4.91
C VAL A 99 3.68 -0.76 -5.21
N LEU A 100 4.50 0.27 -5.39
CA LEU A 100 5.94 0.10 -5.62
C LEU A 100 6.65 -0.50 -4.40
N PHE A 101 6.27 -0.09 -3.19
CA PHE A 101 6.80 -0.63 -1.95
C PHE A 101 6.43 -2.11 -1.75
N LEU A 102 5.17 -2.49 -1.97
CA LEU A 102 4.74 -3.87 -1.88
C LEU A 102 5.30 -4.73 -3.02
N GLY A 103 5.42 -4.16 -4.22
CA GLY A 103 6.08 -4.81 -5.36
C GLY A 103 7.56 -5.12 -5.08
N SER A 104 8.28 -4.21 -4.42
CA SER A 104 9.68 -4.46 -4.02
C SER A 104 9.80 -5.48 -2.89
N ILE A 105 8.83 -5.53 -1.95
CA ILE A 105 8.71 -6.61 -0.97
C ILE A 105 8.48 -7.95 -1.68
N GLY A 106 7.56 -7.98 -2.66
CA GLY A 106 7.32 -9.16 -3.50
C GLY A 106 8.58 -9.63 -4.23
N MET A 107 9.49 -8.72 -4.59
CA MET A 107 10.78 -9.10 -5.19
C MET A 107 11.72 -9.85 -4.24
N MET A 108 11.56 -9.73 -2.92
CA MET A 108 12.36 -10.48 -1.95
C MET A 108 12.20 -12.00 -2.09
N ARG A 109 11.08 -12.48 -2.66
CA ARG A 109 10.91 -13.91 -2.97
C ARG A 109 11.91 -14.41 -3.99
N TYR A 110 12.30 -13.57 -4.96
CA TYR A 110 13.29 -13.93 -5.97
C TYR A 110 14.70 -13.94 -5.40
N LEU A 111 14.97 -13.15 -4.35
CA LEU A 111 16.24 -13.23 -3.61
C LEU A 111 16.41 -14.57 -2.89
N ARG A 112 15.33 -15.33 -2.65
CA ARG A 112 15.41 -16.69 -2.10
C ARG A 112 16.01 -17.71 -3.06
N LEU A 113 15.95 -17.44 -4.37
CA LEU A 113 16.56 -18.31 -5.38
C LEU A 113 18.10 -18.27 -5.31
N ALA A 114 18.67 -17.24 -4.66
CA ALA A 114 20.10 -17.17 -4.38
C ALA A 114 20.42 -17.98 -3.10
N PRO A 115 21.16 -19.10 -3.18
CA PRO A 115 21.33 -20.05 -2.09
C PRO A 115 22.01 -19.47 -0.84
N HIS A 116 22.88 -18.47 -1.00
CA HIS A 116 23.56 -17.81 0.12
C HIS A 116 22.74 -16.70 0.78
N ILE A 117 21.86 -16.02 0.03
CA ILE A 117 21.12 -14.85 0.53
C ILE A 117 19.73 -15.28 1.04
N GLY A 118 19.12 -16.27 0.37
CA GLY A 118 17.76 -16.71 0.66
C GLY A 118 17.54 -17.20 2.08
N GLN A 119 18.51 -17.93 2.64
CA GLN A 119 18.43 -18.43 4.01
C GLN A 119 18.44 -17.30 5.05
N HIS A 120 19.25 -16.26 4.84
CA HIS A 120 19.28 -15.09 5.70
C HIS A 120 17.98 -14.29 5.63
N VAL A 121 17.39 -14.12 4.44
CA VAL A 121 16.11 -13.41 4.26
C VAL A 121 14.98 -14.13 5.01
N VAL A 122 14.89 -15.47 4.88
CA VAL A 122 13.88 -16.27 5.59
C VAL A 122 14.09 -16.22 7.10
N ALA A 123 15.34 -16.27 7.57
CA ALA A 123 15.66 -16.19 8.99
C ALA A 123 15.34 -14.82 9.60
N ILE A 124 15.70 -13.71 8.92
CA ILE A 124 15.43 -12.35 9.39
C ILE A 124 13.93 -12.11 9.51
N VAL A 125 13.16 -12.41 8.46
CA VAL A 125 11.73 -12.14 8.50
C VAL A 125 11.00 -13.14 9.41
N GLY A 126 11.48 -14.38 9.51
CA GLY A 126 10.98 -15.33 10.51
C GLY A 126 11.24 -14.88 11.95
N ALA A 127 12.40 -14.28 12.23
CA ALA A 127 12.73 -13.71 13.53
C ALA A 127 11.89 -12.45 13.83
N ALA A 128 11.73 -11.56 12.85
CA ALA A 128 10.91 -10.35 13.00
C ALA A 128 9.42 -10.66 13.23
N LEU A 129 8.91 -11.72 12.59
CA LEU A 129 7.54 -12.21 12.77
C LEU A 129 7.40 -13.23 13.90
N SER A 130 8.45 -13.45 14.69
CA SER A 130 8.36 -14.35 15.84
C SER A 130 7.33 -13.83 16.85
N LYS A 131 6.63 -14.75 17.50
CA LYS A 131 5.59 -14.40 18.50
C LYS A 131 6.16 -13.51 19.60
N GLU A 132 7.41 -13.74 20.00
CA GLU A 132 8.10 -12.97 21.04
C GLU A 132 8.33 -11.52 20.62
N VAL A 133 8.83 -11.30 19.39
CA VAL A 133 9.03 -9.94 18.85
C VAL A 133 7.70 -9.22 18.68
N LEU A 134 6.65 -9.90 18.22
CA LEU A 134 5.32 -9.29 18.09
C LEU A 134 4.72 -8.90 19.45
N VAL A 135 4.85 -9.75 20.47
CA VAL A 135 4.38 -9.45 21.83
C VAL A 135 5.20 -8.31 22.44
N PHE A 136 6.53 -8.32 22.27
CA PHE A 136 7.38 -7.22 22.72
C PHE A 136 7.01 -5.90 22.03
N ALA A 137 6.84 -5.91 20.71
CA ALA A 137 6.43 -4.74 19.95
C ALA A 137 5.06 -4.21 20.40
N PHE A 138 4.11 -5.11 20.72
CA PHE A 138 2.81 -4.73 21.26
C PHE A 138 2.92 -4.05 22.63
N VAL A 139 3.67 -4.64 23.57
CA VAL A 139 3.89 -4.05 24.90
C VAL A 139 4.62 -2.71 24.79
N PHE A 140 5.65 -2.64 23.95
CA PHE A 140 6.38 -1.41 23.68
C PHE A 140 5.49 -0.32 23.09
N PHE A 141 4.60 -0.68 22.18
CA PHE A 141 3.58 0.23 21.65
C PHE A 141 2.64 0.72 22.74
N CYS A 142 2.13 -0.15 23.63
CA CYS A 142 1.27 0.27 24.74
C CYS A 142 1.97 1.25 25.68
N VAL A 143 3.23 1.00 26.04
CA VAL A 143 4.01 1.90 26.90
C VAL A 143 4.22 3.25 26.22
N THR A 144 4.64 3.24 24.95
CA THR A 144 4.84 4.46 24.15
C THR A 144 3.53 5.26 24.01
N PHE A 145 2.42 4.56 23.78
CA PHE A 145 1.11 5.18 23.63
C PHE A 145 0.62 5.83 24.94
N ILE A 146 0.81 5.17 26.08
CA ILE A 146 0.47 5.74 27.40
C ILE A 146 1.34 6.98 27.67
N LEU A 147 2.63 6.94 27.36
CA LEU A 147 3.51 8.10 27.49
C LEU A 147 3.07 9.26 26.58
N ALA A 148 2.68 8.98 25.34
CA ALA A 148 2.16 9.97 24.41
C ALA A 148 0.86 10.61 24.91
N LEU A 149 -0.06 9.83 25.47
CA LEU A 149 -1.27 10.34 26.14
C LEU A 149 -0.92 11.24 27.33
N GLY A 150 0.08 10.85 28.13
CA GLY A 150 0.57 11.66 29.24
C GLY A 150 1.13 13.01 28.77
N LEU A 151 1.94 13.01 27.71
CA LEU A 151 2.49 14.22 27.11
C LEU A 151 1.40 15.13 26.53
N LEU A 152 0.42 14.55 25.84
CA LEU A 152 -0.75 15.28 25.31
C LEU A 152 -1.56 15.91 26.46
N ALA A 153 -1.81 15.17 27.54
CA ALA A 153 -2.57 15.67 28.68
C ALA A 153 -1.84 16.80 29.44
N LEU A 154 -0.51 16.69 29.57
CA LEU A 154 0.31 17.65 30.32
C LEU A 154 0.69 18.89 29.50
N PHE A 155 0.96 18.72 28.19
CA PHE A 155 1.56 19.75 27.35
C PHE A 155 0.75 20.12 26.11
N GLY A 156 -0.35 19.42 25.81
CA GLY A 156 -1.14 19.65 24.60
C GLY A 156 -1.81 21.02 24.52
N GLY A 157 -1.97 21.71 25.65
CA GLY A 157 -2.45 23.10 25.69
C GLY A 157 -1.36 24.15 25.39
N ASN A 158 -0.07 23.82 25.60
CA ASN A 158 1.02 24.80 25.62
C ASN A 158 2.02 24.64 24.48
N LEU A 159 2.20 23.43 23.94
CA LEU A 159 3.18 23.13 22.90
C LEU A 159 2.49 22.56 21.66
N GLN A 160 2.65 23.24 20.51
CA GLN A 160 2.07 22.81 19.23
C GLN A 160 2.45 21.37 18.84
N ALA A 161 3.65 20.92 19.20
CA ALA A 161 4.11 19.55 18.95
C ALA A 161 3.23 18.48 19.61
N TYR A 162 2.68 18.77 20.79
CA TYR A 162 1.85 17.84 21.55
C TYR A 162 0.36 18.14 21.44
N HIS A 163 -0.07 19.03 20.56
CA HIS A 163 -1.49 19.42 20.44
C HIS A 163 -2.37 18.33 19.81
N ARG A 164 -1.77 17.40 19.07
CA ARG A 164 -2.46 16.25 18.47
C ARG A 164 -1.78 14.95 18.89
N LEU A 165 -2.59 13.95 19.25
CA LEU A 165 -2.10 12.64 19.63
C LEU A 165 -1.18 12.01 18.57
N ALA A 166 -1.54 12.17 17.29
CA ALA A 166 -0.73 11.68 16.18
C ALA A 166 0.69 12.26 16.17
N ASN A 167 0.88 13.52 16.56
CA ASN A 167 2.19 14.17 16.62
C ASN A 167 2.96 13.86 17.92
N SER A 168 2.28 13.30 18.92
CA SER A 168 2.91 12.89 20.19
C SER A 168 3.35 11.42 20.19
N VAL A 169 2.84 10.63 19.25
CA VAL A 169 3.17 9.20 19.07
C VAL A 169 4.26 9.00 18.02
N PHE A 170 4.38 9.90 17.04
CA PHE A 170 5.35 9.89 15.95
C PHE A 170 6.28 11.11 16.01
#